data_AF-A0A7V8PM15-F1
#
_entry.id   AF-A0A7V8PM15-F1
#
_cell.length_a   1.000
_cell.length_b   1.000
_cell.length_c   1.000
_cell.angle_alpha   90.00
_cell.angle_beta   90.00
_cell.angle_gamma   90.00
#
_symmetry.space_group_name_H-M   'P 1'
#
loop_
_entity.id
_entity.type
_entity.pdbx_description
1 polymer ?
#
loop_
_entity_poly.entity_id
_entity_poly.type
_entity_poly.pdbx_seq_one_letter_code
_entity_poly.pdbx_strand_id
1 'polypeptide(L)'
;MDDYIYRIDTAVKLKKIQDGFFRAKRWENRSGIDYPHKLLKDRYAELPPAEGIYLICFYSSQQKAEISLKNDFSCFGDCQISRCRKDTVLDAGLIESWDDGFLIGDAYLFWCQEVLTQSNTKLSSTGISLEHIETLSQGEWISLIDYIENSSSSVNTTVEPASLPKDVSAIQNKKAWWKFWL
;
A
#
# COMPACT_ATOMS: atom_id res chain seq x y z
N MET A 1 19.12 11.63 9.00
CA MET A 1 18.93 10.21 9.39
C MET A 1 18.14 9.62 8.24
N ASP A 2 18.61 8.55 7.61
CA ASP A 2 17.93 7.97 6.46
C ASP A 2 16.70 7.18 6.96
N ASP A 3 15.56 7.86 7.08
CA ASP A 3 14.33 7.27 7.60
C ASP A 3 13.67 6.40 6.52
N TYR A 4 13.93 5.10 6.57
CA TYR A 4 13.19 4.12 5.78
C TYR A 4 11.77 3.96 6.31
N ILE A 5 10.85 3.80 5.39
CA ILE A 5 9.44 3.49 5.66
C ILE A 5 9.05 2.21 4.93
N TYR A 6 8.12 1.45 5.51
CA TYR A 6 7.94 0.03 5.18
C TYR A 6 6.50 -0.28 4.81
N ARG A 7 6.26 -1.07 3.77
CA ARG A 7 4.91 -1.47 3.36
C ARG A 7 4.87 -2.98 3.14
N ILE A 8 3.68 -3.55 3.17
CA ILE A 8 3.46 -4.96 2.85
C ILE A 8 2.73 -5.04 1.52
N ASP A 9 3.31 -5.79 0.59
CA ASP A 9 2.76 -5.98 -0.75
C ASP A 9 2.53 -7.45 -1.03
N THR A 10 1.45 -7.78 -1.72
CA THR A 10 1.28 -9.13 -2.26
C THR A 10 2.09 -9.27 -3.53
N ALA A 11 2.71 -10.45 -3.74
CA ALA A 11 3.45 -10.74 -4.98
C ALA A 11 2.58 -10.52 -6.24
N VAL A 12 1.28 -10.85 -6.14
CA VAL A 12 0.30 -10.62 -7.21
C VAL A 12 0.16 -9.14 -7.58
N LYS A 13 0.29 -8.21 -6.62
CA LYS A 13 0.22 -6.77 -6.88
C LYS A 13 1.53 -6.22 -7.43
N LEU A 14 2.65 -6.67 -6.88
CA LEU A 14 3.97 -6.28 -7.37
C LEU A 14 4.12 -6.63 -8.86
N LYS A 15 3.68 -7.83 -9.27
CA LYS A 15 3.69 -8.28 -10.67
C LYS A 15 2.79 -7.47 -11.62
N LYS A 16 1.87 -6.65 -11.10
CA LYS A 16 1.00 -5.78 -11.92
C LYS A 16 1.62 -4.42 -12.23
N ILE A 17 2.74 -4.09 -11.59
CA ILE A 17 3.45 -2.85 -11.87
C ILE A 17 4.24 -3.07 -13.17
N GLN A 18 3.91 -2.31 -14.21
CA GLN A 18 4.50 -2.46 -15.54
C GLN A 18 5.14 -1.18 -16.08
N ASP A 19 4.87 -0.03 -15.46
CA ASP A 19 5.31 1.28 -15.92
C ASP A 19 6.51 1.82 -15.13
N GLY A 20 7.09 1.02 -14.23
CA GLY A 20 8.25 1.41 -13.43
C GLY A 20 7.94 2.35 -12.27
N PHE A 21 6.66 2.56 -11.93
CA PHE A 21 6.25 3.43 -10.83
C PHE A 21 5.33 2.74 -9.84
N PHE A 22 5.65 2.90 -8.55
CA PHE A 22 4.75 2.57 -7.46
C PHE A 22 3.80 3.76 -7.21
N ARG A 23 2.51 3.57 -7.50
CA ARG A 23 1.52 4.65 -7.51
C ARG A 23 0.54 4.59 -6.35
N ALA A 24 0.08 5.74 -5.89
CA ALA A 24 -0.95 5.85 -4.89
C ALA A 24 -2.31 5.42 -5.46
N LYS A 25 -3.11 4.73 -4.65
CA LYS A 25 -4.42 4.22 -5.03
C LYS A 25 -5.46 5.29 -4.84
N ARG A 26 -6.40 5.41 -5.78
CA ARG A 26 -7.52 6.34 -5.65
C ARG A 26 -8.33 6.03 -4.41
N TRP A 27 -8.57 7.05 -3.60
CA TRP A 27 -9.48 6.99 -2.48
C TRP A 27 -10.91 7.20 -2.98
N GLU A 28 -11.69 6.14 -2.95
CA GLU A 28 -13.13 6.22 -3.22
C GLU A 28 -13.84 6.37 -1.87
N ASN A 29 -14.40 7.55 -1.61
CA ASN A 29 -15.31 7.74 -0.48
C ASN A 29 -16.60 6.96 -0.74
N ARG A 30 -16.58 5.65 -0.43
CA ARG A 30 -17.77 4.81 -0.53
C ARG A 30 -18.68 5.20 0.63
N SER A 31 -19.86 5.70 0.30
CA SER A 31 -20.89 6.12 1.25
C SER A 31 -21.00 5.14 2.42
N GLY A 32 -20.75 5.62 3.65
CA GLY A 32 -20.85 4.83 4.88
C GLY A 32 -19.54 4.25 5.43
N ILE A 33 -18.39 4.51 4.83
CA ILE A 33 -17.08 4.13 5.38
C ILE A 33 -16.48 5.32 6.16
N ASP A 34 -16.65 5.33 7.48
CA ASP A 34 -16.07 6.34 8.38
C ASP A 34 -14.62 6.05 8.80
N TYR A 35 -14.05 4.93 8.37
CA TYR A 35 -12.74 4.46 8.84
C TYR A 35 -12.01 3.59 7.81
N PRO A 36 -10.66 3.62 7.80
CA PRO A 36 -9.79 4.66 8.38
C PRO A 36 -9.75 5.87 7.43
N HIS A 37 -9.13 6.98 7.83
CA HIS A 37 -8.91 8.21 7.04
C HIS A 37 -9.97 9.31 7.18
N LYS A 38 -10.22 9.76 8.43
CA LYS A 38 -10.96 11.01 8.71
C LYS A 38 -10.32 12.19 7.96
N LEU A 39 -8.98 12.26 7.93
CA LEU A 39 -8.26 13.29 7.18
C LEU A 39 -8.66 13.30 5.70
N LEU A 40 -8.64 12.14 5.04
CA LEU A 40 -9.01 12.07 3.61
C LEU A 40 -10.50 12.34 3.40
N LYS A 41 -11.35 11.97 4.35
CA LYS A 41 -12.79 12.28 4.32
C LYS A 41 -13.03 13.78 4.35
N ASP A 42 -12.39 14.49 5.26
CA ASP A 42 -12.49 15.94 5.38
C ASP A 42 -11.97 16.60 4.08
N ARG A 43 -10.84 16.13 3.55
CA ARG A 43 -10.30 16.60 2.25
C ARG A 43 -11.23 16.34 1.07
N TYR A 44 -11.89 15.18 1.04
CA TYR A 44 -12.81 14.83 -0.03
C TYR A 44 -14.10 15.63 0.02
N ALA A 45 -14.57 16.01 1.22
CA ALA A 45 -15.74 16.86 1.37
C ALA A 45 -15.53 18.27 0.78
N GLU A 46 -14.27 18.72 0.73
CA GLU A 46 -13.84 20.00 0.15
C GLU A 46 -13.43 19.87 -1.33
N LEU A 47 -13.43 18.66 -1.90
CA LEU A 47 -12.85 18.35 -3.20
C LEU A 47 -13.72 18.85 -4.36
N PRO A 48 -13.15 19.57 -5.34
CA PRO A 48 -13.84 19.89 -6.59
C PRO A 48 -14.29 18.62 -7.34
N PRO A 49 -15.43 18.65 -8.07
CA PRO A 49 -15.94 17.47 -8.78
C PRO A 49 -14.99 16.85 -9.81
N ALA A 50 -14.05 17.64 -10.34
CA ALA A 50 -13.10 17.21 -11.36
C ALA A 50 -11.78 16.68 -10.78
N GLU A 51 -11.69 16.51 -9.47
CA GLU A 51 -10.45 16.11 -8.80
C GLU A 51 -10.62 14.79 -8.03
N GLY A 52 -9.49 14.15 -7.75
CA GLY A 52 -9.39 12.90 -7.04
C GLY A 52 -8.33 12.97 -5.95
N ILE A 53 -8.56 12.22 -4.88
CA ILE A 53 -7.58 12.00 -3.81
C ILE A 53 -7.00 10.60 -3.98
N TYR A 54 -5.69 10.48 -3.82
CA TYR A 54 -4.96 9.22 -3.91
C TYR A 54 -4.12 9.03 -2.66
N LEU A 55 -3.98 7.79 -2.21
CA LEU A 55 -3.26 7.46 -0.98
C LEU A 55 -2.32 6.26 -1.13
N ILE A 56 -1.30 6.24 -0.28
CA ILE A 56 -0.38 5.14 -0.10
C ILE A 56 0.11 5.13 1.35
N CYS A 57 0.09 3.95 1.98
CA CYS A 57 0.38 3.82 3.41
C CYS A 57 1.75 3.17 3.68
N PHE A 58 2.46 3.85 4.57
CA PHE A 58 3.72 3.57 5.25
C PHE A 58 3.63 2.97 6.65
N TYR A 59 4.27 1.87 7.04
CA TYR A 59 4.72 1.69 8.43
C TYR A 59 5.96 2.54 8.68
N SER A 60 6.05 3.08 9.90
CA SER A 60 7.20 3.90 10.31
C SER A 60 8.45 3.09 10.66
N SER A 61 8.35 1.76 10.77
CA SER A 61 9.47 0.89 11.14
C SER A 61 9.29 -0.54 10.64
N GLN A 62 10.40 -1.24 10.43
CA GLN A 62 10.42 -2.64 9.99
C GLN A 62 9.66 -3.54 10.96
N GLN A 63 9.88 -3.38 12.27
CA GLN A 63 9.24 -4.18 13.30
C GLN A 63 7.70 -4.13 13.21
N LYS A 64 7.13 -2.96 12.90
CA LYS A 64 5.67 -2.80 12.75
C LYS A 64 5.16 -3.51 11.49
N ALA A 65 5.90 -3.41 10.39
CA ALA A 65 5.61 -4.16 9.18
C ALA A 65 5.67 -5.68 9.41
N GLU A 66 6.68 -6.18 10.12
CA GLU A 66 6.81 -7.62 10.44
C GLU A 66 5.66 -8.12 11.32
N ILE A 67 5.30 -7.36 12.36
CA ILE A 67 4.16 -7.68 13.23
C ILE A 67 2.87 -7.74 12.41
N SER A 68 2.67 -6.78 11.51
CA SER A 68 1.45 -6.75 10.71
C SER A 68 1.43 -7.83 9.63
N LEU A 69 2.57 -8.14 9.00
CA LEU A 69 2.71 -9.25 8.07
C LEU A 69 2.24 -10.56 8.71
N LYS A 70 2.68 -10.82 9.95
CA LYS A 70 2.31 -12.02 10.70
C LYS A 70 0.86 -12.06 11.15
N ASN A 71 0.30 -10.92 11.55
CA ASN A 71 -1.00 -10.89 12.23
C ASN A 71 -2.17 -10.54 11.30
N ASP A 72 -1.98 -9.58 10.40
CA ASP A 72 -3.04 -8.97 9.61
C ASP A 72 -3.00 -9.42 8.15
N PHE A 73 -1.82 -9.80 7.64
CA PHE A 73 -1.63 -10.28 6.27
C PHE A 73 -1.43 -11.80 6.14
N SER A 74 -1.53 -12.56 7.23
CA SER A 74 -1.30 -14.01 7.25
C SER A 74 -2.26 -14.82 6.37
N CYS A 75 -3.41 -14.25 6.00
CA CYS A 75 -4.38 -14.89 5.12
C CYS A 75 -4.17 -14.56 3.63
N PHE A 76 -3.31 -13.60 3.30
CA PHE A 76 -2.82 -13.44 1.93
C PHE A 76 -1.69 -14.43 1.73
N GLY A 77 -1.56 -14.97 0.52
CA GLY A 77 -0.49 -15.92 0.18
C GLY A 77 0.90 -15.27 0.26
N ASP A 78 1.56 -15.15 -0.88
CA ASP A 78 2.90 -14.57 -0.91
C ASP A 78 2.86 -13.04 -0.71
N CYS A 79 3.32 -12.59 0.45
CA CYS A 79 3.44 -11.20 0.86
C CYS A 79 4.89 -10.86 1.19
N GLN A 80 5.35 -9.70 0.74
CA GLN A 80 6.70 -9.20 0.94
C GLN A 80 6.67 -7.85 1.64
N ILE A 81 7.70 -7.56 2.43
CA ILE A 81 7.90 -6.22 2.99
C ILE A 81 8.78 -5.44 2.03
N SER A 82 8.27 -4.30 1.55
CA SER A 82 9.03 -3.37 0.73
C SER A 82 9.39 -2.12 1.55
N ARG A 83 10.48 -1.45 1.21
CA ARG A 83 10.89 -0.20 1.83
C ARG A 83 11.41 0.80 0.82
N CYS A 84 11.33 2.08 1.17
CA CYS A 84 12.01 3.17 0.47
C CYS A 84 12.35 4.28 1.48
N ARG A 85 13.18 5.24 1.08
CA ARG A 85 13.45 6.43 1.89
C ARG A 85 12.22 7.32 1.91
N LYS A 86 11.89 7.88 3.07
CA LYS A 86 10.76 8.80 3.20
C LYS A 86 10.84 9.99 2.25
N ASP A 87 12.03 10.57 2.11
CA ASP A 87 12.27 11.71 1.22
C ASP A 87 11.94 11.40 -0.23
N THR A 88 12.15 10.17 -0.71
CA THR A 88 11.74 9.77 -2.06
C THR A 88 10.24 9.89 -2.29
N VAL A 89 9.43 9.63 -1.26
CA VAL A 89 7.96 9.76 -1.35
C VAL A 89 7.54 11.23 -1.34
N LEU A 90 8.23 12.06 -0.57
CA LEU A 90 8.01 13.51 -0.53
C LEU A 90 8.43 14.19 -1.84
N ASP A 91 9.59 13.82 -2.38
CA ASP A 91 10.13 14.32 -3.66
C ASP A 91 9.26 13.92 -4.85
N ALA A 92 8.56 12.78 -4.75
CA ALA A 92 7.54 12.40 -5.72
C ALA A 92 6.31 13.31 -5.69
N GLY A 93 6.15 14.18 -4.69
CA GLY A 93 5.04 15.14 -4.59
C GLY A 93 3.87 14.67 -3.73
N LEU A 94 4.05 13.64 -2.90
CA LEU A 94 3.04 13.22 -1.94
C LEU A 94 3.15 14.00 -0.63
N ILE A 95 1.99 14.29 -0.03
CA ILE A 95 1.85 14.97 1.24
C ILE A 95 1.87 13.93 2.37
N GLU A 96 2.73 14.13 3.37
CA GLU A 96 2.81 13.29 4.57
C GLU A 96 1.71 13.64 5.57
N SER A 97 1.17 12.61 6.21
CA SER A 97 0.39 12.70 7.43
C SER A 97 0.53 11.41 8.24
N TRP A 98 0.12 11.43 9.51
CA TRP A 98 -0.09 10.18 10.25
C TRP A 98 -1.37 9.50 9.75
N ASP A 99 -1.33 8.18 9.57
CA ASP A 99 -2.54 7.40 9.28
C ASP A 99 -3.42 7.36 10.53
N ASP A 100 -4.52 8.12 10.52
CA ASP A 100 -5.48 8.21 11.63
C ASP A 100 -6.23 6.89 11.91
N GLY A 101 -5.99 5.85 11.09
CA GLY A 101 -6.35 4.47 11.38
C GLY A 101 -5.50 3.79 12.46
N PHE A 102 -4.36 4.39 12.82
CA PHE A 102 -3.32 3.86 13.71
C PHE A 102 -2.94 4.85 14.81
N LEU A 103 -2.12 4.41 15.77
CA LEU A 103 -1.51 5.32 16.74
C LEU A 103 -0.46 6.19 16.03
N ILE A 104 -0.31 7.43 16.50
CA ILE A 104 0.74 8.34 16.02
C ILE A 104 2.09 7.65 16.20
N GLY A 105 2.91 7.70 15.15
CA GLY A 105 4.20 7.03 15.11
C GLY A 105 4.15 5.59 14.58
N ASP A 106 2.98 4.99 14.32
CA ASP A 106 2.88 3.63 13.78
C ASP A 106 2.91 3.58 12.27
N ALA A 107 2.10 4.41 11.63
CA ALA A 107 1.93 4.41 10.20
C ALA A 107 1.78 5.82 9.63
N TYR A 108 2.47 6.07 8.53
CA TYR A 108 2.30 7.23 7.68
C TYR A 108 1.23 7.00 6.63
N LEU A 109 0.44 8.03 6.37
CA LEU A 109 -0.43 8.17 5.22
C LEU A 109 0.16 9.23 4.29
N PHE A 110 0.63 8.80 3.12
CA PHE A 110 1.01 9.71 2.06
C PHE A 110 -0.12 9.82 1.06
N TRP A 111 -0.40 11.04 0.60
CA TRP A 111 -1.52 11.29 -0.29
C TRP A 111 -1.27 12.45 -1.24
N CYS A 112 -2.00 12.49 -2.33
CA CYS A 112 -2.00 13.62 -3.25
C CYS A 112 -3.40 13.89 -3.80
N GLN A 113 -3.56 15.07 -4.38
CA GLN A 113 -4.78 15.53 -5.05
C GLN A 113 -4.43 15.80 -6.51
N GLU A 114 -5.21 15.24 -7.43
CA GLU A 114 -4.97 15.39 -8.86
C GLU A 114 -6.27 15.69 -9.60
N VAL A 115 -6.17 16.43 -10.70
CA VAL A 115 -7.26 16.56 -11.67
C VAL A 115 -7.50 15.20 -12.33
N LEU A 116 -8.77 14.80 -12.42
CA LEU A 116 -9.16 13.53 -13.00
C LEU A 116 -8.97 13.54 -14.52
N THR A 117 -8.32 12.50 -15.00
CA THR A 117 -8.04 12.21 -16.40
C THR A 117 -8.45 10.77 -16.70
N GLN A 118 -8.40 10.38 -17.99
CA GLN A 118 -8.67 8.99 -18.38
C GLN A 118 -7.61 8.02 -17.82
N SER A 119 -6.37 8.50 -17.62
CA SER A 119 -5.23 7.68 -17.17
C SER A 119 -5.17 7.47 -15.66
N ASN A 120 -5.68 8.39 -14.83
CA ASN A 120 -5.57 8.31 -13.37
C ASN A 120 -6.88 7.87 -12.68
N THR A 121 -7.75 7.15 -13.39
CA THR A 121 -9.06 6.74 -12.83
C THR A 121 -8.96 5.86 -11.58
N LYS A 122 -7.85 5.12 -11.41
CA LYS A 122 -7.62 4.16 -10.31
C LYS A 122 -6.33 4.41 -9.51
N LEU A 123 -5.29 4.91 -10.17
CA LEU A 123 -3.96 5.16 -9.61
C LEU A 123 -3.56 6.60 -9.94
N SER A 124 -2.76 7.22 -9.09
CA SER A 124 -2.26 8.58 -9.31
C SER A 124 -1.35 8.65 -10.54
N SER A 125 -1.37 9.79 -11.23
CA SER A 125 -0.35 10.15 -12.22
C SER A 125 1.02 10.38 -11.57
N THR A 126 1.03 10.73 -10.29
CA THR A 126 2.20 10.76 -9.41
C THR A 126 2.64 9.34 -9.01
N GLY A 127 3.93 9.07 -8.88
CA GLY A 127 4.42 7.76 -8.44
C GLY A 127 5.88 7.78 -8.00
N ILE A 128 6.24 6.81 -7.18
CA ILE A 128 7.61 6.57 -6.70
C ILE A 128 8.32 5.66 -7.71
N SER A 129 9.48 6.05 -8.22
CA SER A 129 10.27 5.19 -9.10
C SER A 129 10.62 3.88 -8.40
N LEU A 130 10.44 2.73 -9.07
CA LEU A 130 10.81 1.43 -8.51
C LEU A 130 12.31 1.30 -8.20
N GLU A 131 13.16 2.12 -8.82
CA GLU A 131 14.61 2.17 -8.56
C GLU A 131 14.94 2.55 -7.12
N HIS A 132 14.00 3.18 -6.41
CA HIS A 132 14.15 3.59 -5.01
C HIS A 132 13.49 2.63 -4.02
N ILE A 133 12.93 1.53 -4.50
CA ILE A 133 12.21 0.57 -3.66
C ILE A 133 12.99 -0.72 -3.58
N GLU A 134 13.21 -1.16 -2.35
CA GLU A 134 13.78 -2.47 -2.03
C GLU A 134 12.69 -3.36 -1.45
N THR A 135 12.84 -4.68 -1.59
CA THR A 135 11.96 -5.67 -0.98
C THR A 135 12.78 -6.71 -0.23
N LEU A 136 12.26 -7.15 0.92
CA LEU A 136 12.93 -8.12 1.78
C LEU A 136 12.68 -9.53 1.24
N SER A 137 13.67 -10.13 0.60
CA SER A 137 13.60 -11.49 0.08
C SER A 137 14.65 -12.36 0.77
N GLN A 138 14.23 -13.47 1.36
CA GLN A 138 15.13 -14.43 2.03
C GLN A 138 16.06 -13.79 3.10
N GLY A 139 15.61 -12.72 3.74
CA GLY A 139 16.37 -12.01 4.77
C GLY A 139 17.30 -10.91 4.25
N GLU A 140 17.37 -10.71 2.93
CA GLU A 140 18.16 -9.66 2.30
C GLU A 140 17.26 -8.62 1.61
N TRP A 141 17.69 -7.36 1.64
CA TRP A 141 17.05 -6.30 0.89
C TRP A 141 17.60 -6.31 -0.53
N ILE A 142 16.73 -6.57 -1.50
CA ILE A 142 17.05 -6.55 -2.92
C ILE A 142 16.22 -5.49 -3.63
N SER A 143 16.66 -5.04 -4.81
CA SER A 143 15.87 -4.15 -5.66
C SER A 143 14.51 -4.76 -5.96
N LEU A 144 13.44 -3.96 -5.86
CA LEU A 144 12.10 -4.43 -6.21
C LEU A 144 12.00 -4.78 -7.70
N ILE A 145 12.78 -4.11 -8.56
CA ILE A 145 12.87 -4.44 -10.00
C ILE A 145 13.39 -5.87 -10.15
N ASP A 146 14.52 -6.19 -9.53
CA ASP A 146 15.13 -7.52 -9.58
C ASP A 146 14.17 -8.58 -9.03
N TYR A 147 13.44 -8.27 -7.96
CA TYR A 147 12.43 -9.17 -7.41
C TYR A 147 11.31 -9.46 -8.42
N ILE A 148 10.76 -8.44 -9.07
CA ILE A 148 9.67 -8.59 -10.06
C ILE A 148 10.16 -9.41 -11.27
N GLU A 149 11.36 -9.14 -11.77
CA GLU A 149 11.94 -9.85 -12.92
C GLU A 149 12.24 -11.32 -12.58
N ASN A 150 12.87 -11.59 -11.43
CA ASN A 150 13.27 -12.94 -11.07
C ASN A 150 12.10 -13.80 -10.55
N SER A 151 11.11 -13.20 -9.89
CA SER A 151 9.88 -13.90 -9.46
C SER A 151 8.96 -14.29 -10.62
N SER A 152 9.25 -13.83 -11.85
CA SER A 152 8.54 -14.22 -13.06
C SER A 152 8.93 -15.61 -13.58
N SER A 153 10.05 -16.17 -13.11
CA SER A 153 10.61 -17.44 -13.61
C SER A 153 10.18 -18.67 -12.80
N SER A 154 9.50 -18.48 -11.68
CA SER A 154 9.12 -19.56 -10.78
C SER A 154 7.64 -19.48 -10.39
N VAL A 155 7.01 -20.64 -10.50
CA VAL A 155 5.67 -21.04 -10.07
C VAL A 155 4.52 -20.76 -11.04
N ASN A 156 4.33 -21.72 -11.96
CA ASN A 156 2.99 -22.25 -12.29
C ASN A 156 2.33 -22.73 -10.99
N THR A 157 1.82 -21.82 -10.17
CA THR A 157 0.83 -22.19 -9.15
C THR A 157 -0.51 -21.92 -9.78
N THR A 158 -1.15 -22.99 -10.24
CA THR A 158 -2.60 -23.01 -10.42
C THR A 158 -3.20 -22.46 -9.14
N VAL A 159 -3.74 -21.26 -9.18
CA VAL A 159 -4.49 -20.68 -8.05
C VAL A 159 -5.78 -21.48 -7.99
N GLU A 160 -5.78 -22.57 -7.22
CA GLU A 160 -7.04 -23.06 -6.66
C GLU A 160 -7.59 -21.91 -5.82
N PRO A 161 -8.84 -21.45 -6.05
CA PRO A 161 -9.44 -20.46 -5.19
C PRO A 161 -9.49 -21.06 -3.79
N ALA A 162 -8.59 -20.62 -2.91
CA ALA A 162 -8.63 -20.99 -1.51
C ALA A 162 -10.02 -20.64 -0.99
N SER A 163 -10.84 -21.67 -0.76
CA SER A 163 -12.13 -21.50 -0.11
C SER A 163 -11.85 -20.88 1.25
N LEU A 164 -12.35 -19.66 1.45
CA LEU A 164 -12.35 -19.01 2.76
C LEU A 164 -12.81 -20.05 3.80
N PRO A 165 -12.04 -20.30 4.88
CA PRO A 165 -12.49 -21.19 5.94
C PRO A 165 -13.88 -20.74 6.39
N LYS A 166 -14.84 -21.68 6.40
CA LYS A 166 -16.24 -21.44 6.80
C LYS A 166 -16.40 -21.03 8.28
N ASP A 167 -15.30 -20.80 8.98
CA ASP A 167 -15.27 -20.34 10.37
C ASP A 167 -14.64 -18.95 10.47
N VAL A 168 -15.27 -17.99 9.81
CA VAL A 168 -14.97 -16.54 9.90
C VAL A 168 -15.41 -15.97 11.26
N SER A 169 -15.93 -16.80 12.16
CA SER A 169 -16.42 -16.41 13.48
C SER A 169 -15.29 -15.99 14.44
N ALA A 170 -14.05 -16.44 14.21
CA ALA A 170 -12.89 -16.08 15.04
C ALA A 170 -12.13 -14.83 14.53
N ILE A 171 -12.45 -14.32 13.33
CA ILE A 171 -11.97 -13.01 12.85
C ILE A 171 -12.98 -11.93 13.29
N GLN A 172 -13.42 -12.00 14.55
CA GLN A 172 -14.26 -10.98 15.13
C GLN A 172 -13.39 -9.78 15.52
N ASN A 173 -13.67 -8.64 14.89
CA ASN A 173 -13.31 -7.27 15.33
C ASN A 173 -11.89 -6.70 15.09
N LYS A 174 -11.14 -7.15 14.08
CA LYS A 174 -10.13 -6.26 13.46
C LYS A 174 -10.65 -5.75 12.13
N LYS A 175 -11.08 -4.48 12.12
CA LYS A 175 -11.51 -3.75 10.92
C LYS A 175 -10.49 -4.05 9.81
N ALA A 176 -10.95 -4.44 8.61
CA ALA A 176 -10.08 -4.87 7.51
C ALA A 176 -9.33 -3.69 6.87
N TRP A 177 -8.55 -2.96 7.67
CA TRP A 177 -7.82 -1.75 7.27
C TRP A 177 -6.77 -2.05 6.19
N TRP A 178 -6.27 -3.28 6.13
CA TRP A 178 -5.38 -3.75 5.06
C TRP A 178 -5.99 -3.61 3.66
N LYS A 179 -7.32 -3.53 3.52
CA LYS A 179 -8.01 -3.29 2.23
C LYS A 179 -7.71 -1.91 1.64
N PHE A 180 -7.28 -0.96 2.47
CA PHE A 180 -6.89 0.38 2.05
C PHE A 180 -5.41 0.45 1.70
N TRP A 181 -4.60 -0.43 2.28
CA TRP A 181 -3.16 -0.56 2.03
C TRP A 181 -2.85 -1.37 0.76
N LEU A 182 -3.71 -2.35 0.45
CA LEU A 182 -3.69 -3.15 -0.75
C LEU A 182 -4.44 -2.44 -1.88
#